data_AF-A0A7J8VR89-F1
#
_entry.id   AF-A0A7J8VR89-F1
#
_cell.length_a   1.000
_cell.length_b   1.000
_cell.length_c   1.000
_cell.angle_alpha   90.00
_cell.angle_beta   90.00
_cell.angle_gamma   90.00
#
_symmetry.space_group_name_H-M   'P 1'
#
loop_
_entity.id
_entity.type
_entity.pdbx_description
1 polymer ?
#
loop_
_entity_poly.entity_id
_entity_poly.type
_entity_poly.pdbx_seq_one_letter_code
_entity_poly.pdbx_strand_id
1 'polypeptide(L)'
;MHREFRKPLIVMAPKNLLRYKNCKSNLSEFDDVQGHEGFDKQGTRFKRLIKDQSNHSDLEKGVRRLVLCSGKIYYELDEERQRHKADDIAICRVEQLCPFPFDLIQRELKRYPNAEIVWCQEEPMNMGAYTHVAPRLWTAMRNLDRGSPEDIKYVGRLPSAATATGLLQIHQNEQADIINHAMQSEPIKYPY
;
A
#
# COMPACT_ATOMS: atom_id res chain seq x y z
N MET A 1 20.50 -14.87 -5.42
CA MET A 1 20.37 -13.39 -5.42
C MET A 1 21.63 -12.78 -6.04
N HIS A 2 21.88 -12.99 -7.33
CA HIS A 2 23.03 -12.41 -8.03
C HIS A 2 22.53 -11.80 -9.33
N ARG A 3 22.36 -10.47 -9.33
CA ARG A 3 22.14 -9.73 -10.59
C ARG A 3 23.50 -9.52 -11.25
N GLU A 4 23.55 -9.64 -12.57
CA GLU A 4 24.78 -9.46 -13.36
C GLU A 4 25.26 -8.00 -13.44
N PHE A 5 24.45 -7.06 -12.93
CA PHE A 5 24.78 -5.64 -12.90
C PHE A 5 24.70 -5.07 -11.48
N ARG A 6 25.15 -3.83 -11.31
CA ARG A 6 25.03 -3.07 -10.06
C ARG A 6 24.11 -1.88 -10.26
N LYS A 7 23.15 -1.72 -9.35
CA LYS A 7 22.34 -0.51 -9.19
C LYS A 7 22.25 -0.18 -7.70
N PRO A 8 22.33 1.10 -7.30
CA PRO A 8 22.08 1.49 -5.93
C PRO A 8 20.70 1.03 -5.48
N LEU A 9 20.61 0.53 -4.25
CA LEU A 9 19.36 0.20 -3.58
C LEU A 9 19.21 1.11 -2.37
N ILE A 10 18.17 1.94 -2.39
CA ILE A 10 17.80 2.78 -1.24
C ILE A 10 16.70 2.03 -0.47
N VAL A 11 17.00 1.67 0.78
CA VAL A 11 16.08 0.93 1.64
C VAL A 11 15.63 1.83 2.79
N MET A 12 14.31 2.04 2.91
CA MET A 12 13.73 2.68 4.08
C MET A 12 13.61 1.65 5.20
N ALA A 13 14.69 1.45 5.95
CA ALA A 13 14.77 0.43 6.97
C ALA A 13 13.78 0.71 8.12
N PRO A 14 13.03 -0.29 8.60
CA PRO A 14 12.05 -0.07 9.64
C PRO A 14 12.69 0.08 11.03
N LYS A 15 11.99 0.77 11.93
CA LYS A 15 12.32 0.82 13.37
C LYS A 15 11.36 -0.07 14.16
N ASN A 16 10.07 0.27 14.14
CA ASN A 16 9.05 -0.41 14.93
C ASN A 16 8.81 -1.86 14.50
N LEU A 17 8.95 -2.15 13.20
CA LEU A 17 8.67 -3.48 12.66
C LEU A 17 9.65 -4.56 13.13
N LEU A 18 10.82 -4.17 13.64
CA LEU A 18 11.84 -5.12 14.14
C LEU A 18 11.35 -6.01 15.29
N ARG A 19 10.32 -5.55 16.01
CA ARG A 19 9.74 -6.27 17.17
C ARG A 19 8.22 -6.40 17.07
N TYR A 20 7.65 -6.04 15.93
CA TYR A 20 6.21 -6.04 15.77
C TYR A 20 5.71 -7.47 15.52
N LYS A 21 4.76 -7.93 16.34
CA LYS A 21 4.35 -9.35 16.41
C LYS A 21 3.88 -9.93 15.08
N ASN A 22 3.22 -9.11 14.26
CA ASN A 22 2.68 -9.53 12.97
C ASN A 22 3.65 -9.29 11.80
N CYS A 23 4.81 -8.64 12.04
CA CYS A 23 5.87 -8.48 11.04
C CYS A 23 6.89 -9.62 11.16
N LYS A 24 6.45 -10.83 10.83
CA LYS A 24 7.27 -12.05 10.83
C LYS A 24 7.00 -12.81 9.53
N SER A 25 8.01 -13.55 9.07
CA SER A 25 7.88 -14.47 7.93
C SER A 25 8.26 -15.88 8.38
N ASN A 26 7.54 -16.87 7.86
CA ASN A 26 7.87 -18.28 8.04
C ASN A 26 9.12 -18.63 7.23
N LEU A 27 9.87 -19.65 7.66
CA LEU A 27 11.06 -20.11 6.93
C LEU A 27 10.73 -20.58 5.51
N SER A 28 9.53 -21.15 5.32
CA SER A 28 8.99 -21.56 4.02
C SER A 28 8.85 -20.38 3.04
N GLU A 29 8.75 -19.14 3.52
CA GLU A 29 8.72 -17.95 2.64
C GLU A 29 10.08 -17.63 2.02
N PHE A 30 11.15 -18.35 2.41
CA PHE A 30 12.51 -18.16 1.93
C PHE A 30 13.06 -19.35 1.13
N ASP A 31 12.29 -20.43 0.97
CA ASP A 31 12.65 -21.56 0.13
C ASP A 31 11.86 -21.57 -1.17
N ASP A 32 12.42 -22.17 -2.22
CA ASP A 32 11.83 -22.19 -3.55
C ASP A 32 11.10 -23.51 -3.80
N VAL A 33 10.23 -23.90 -2.87
CA VAL A 33 9.48 -25.16 -2.90
C VAL A 33 8.03 -24.90 -3.27
N GLN A 34 7.53 -25.59 -4.30
CA GLN A 34 6.16 -25.44 -4.75
C GLN A 34 5.17 -25.77 -3.62
N GLY A 35 4.24 -24.86 -3.37
CA GLY A 35 3.21 -25.01 -2.33
C GLY A 35 3.60 -24.42 -0.97
N HIS A 36 4.86 -24.00 -0.79
CA HIS A 36 5.24 -23.23 0.40
C HIS A 36 4.66 -21.82 0.34
N GLU A 37 4.33 -21.26 1.52
CA GLU A 37 3.96 -19.85 1.63
C GLU A 37 5.07 -19.00 1.03
N GLY A 38 4.72 -17.94 0.30
CA GLY A 38 5.72 -17.11 -0.37
C GLY A 38 6.01 -17.51 -1.81
N PHE A 39 5.93 -18.80 -2.15
CA PHE A 39 6.13 -19.32 -3.51
C PHE A 39 5.07 -18.78 -4.48
N ASP A 40 5.51 -18.09 -5.54
CA ASP A 40 4.62 -17.64 -6.62
C ASP A 40 4.92 -18.40 -7.93
N LYS A 41 4.20 -18.08 -9.03
CA LYS A 41 4.40 -18.74 -10.34
C LYS A 41 5.84 -18.67 -10.87
N GLN A 42 6.68 -17.82 -10.29
CA GLN A 42 8.05 -17.55 -10.68
C GLN A 42 8.99 -17.78 -9.48
N GLY A 43 8.56 -18.58 -8.50
CA GLY A 43 9.33 -19.00 -7.33
C GLY A 43 9.34 -18.00 -6.18
N THR A 44 10.20 -18.26 -5.20
CA THR A 44 10.43 -17.38 -4.05
C THR A 44 11.42 -16.27 -4.39
N ARG A 45 10.98 -15.03 -4.18
CA ARG A 45 11.71 -13.82 -4.60
C ARG A 45 11.17 -12.56 -3.94
N PHE A 46 11.89 -11.47 -4.12
CA PHE A 46 11.40 -10.14 -3.75
C PHE A 46 10.11 -9.79 -4.51
N LYS A 47 9.04 -9.51 -3.76
CA LYS A 47 7.74 -9.09 -4.27
C LYS A 47 7.70 -7.57 -4.35
N ARG A 48 7.71 -7.03 -5.58
CA ARG A 48 7.64 -5.57 -5.82
C ARG A 48 6.34 -4.92 -5.34
N LEU A 49 5.28 -5.71 -5.33
CA LEU A 49 3.97 -5.40 -4.77
C LEU A 49 3.48 -6.65 -4.05
N ILE A 50 2.98 -6.49 -2.83
CA ILE A 50 2.32 -7.55 -2.08
C ILE A 50 0.82 -7.25 -2.10
N LYS A 51 0.04 -8.23 -2.58
CA LYS A 51 -1.40 -8.11 -2.72
C LYS A 51 -2.09 -8.13 -1.35
N ASP A 52 -3.34 -7.74 -1.34
CA ASP A 52 -4.22 -7.94 -0.19
C ASP A 52 -4.26 -9.41 0.23
N GLN A 53 -4.24 -9.65 1.54
CA GLN A 53 -4.18 -11.00 2.12
C GLN A 53 -5.56 -11.66 2.27
N SER A 54 -6.66 -10.95 2.02
CA SER A 54 -7.98 -11.56 2.01
C SER A 54 -8.13 -12.51 0.82
N ASN A 55 -9.02 -13.49 0.98
CA ASN A 55 -9.36 -14.50 -0.03
C ASN A 55 -10.22 -13.93 -1.17
N HIS A 56 -9.77 -12.84 -1.76
CA HIS A 56 -10.33 -12.24 -2.95
C HIS A 56 -10.08 -13.13 -4.18
N SER A 57 -11.06 -13.28 -5.04
CA SER A 57 -10.92 -13.88 -6.37
C SER A 57 -10.09 -13.00 -7.31
N ASP A 58 -9.87 -13.46 -8.55
CA ASP A 58 -9.16 -12.67 -9.57
C ASP A 58 -9.98 -11.46 -10.08
N LEU A 59 -11.28 -11.39 -9.76
CA LEU A 59 -12.16 -10.27 -10.09
C LEU A 59 -13.15 -10.00 -8.96
N GLU A 60 -12.88 -8.96 -8.17
CA GLU A 60 -13.66 -8.57 -7.00
C GLU A 60 -14.40 -7.26 -7.22
N LYS A 61 -15.67 -7.37 -7.63
CA LYS A 61 -16.53 -6.20 -7.86
C LYS A 61 -17.11 -5.59 -6.58
N GLY A 62 -17.13 -6.36 -5.49
CA GLY A 62 -17.68 -5.95 -4.19
C GLY A 62 -16.73 -5.09 -3.35
N VAL A 63 -15.44 -5.05 -3.71
CA VAL A 63 -14.46 -4.19 -3.04
C VAL A 63 -14.71 -2.74 -3.44
N ARG A 64 -15.08 -1.91 -2.46
CA ARG A 64 -15.37 -0.49 -2.65
C ARG A 64 -14.11 0.38 -2.63
N ARG A 65 -13.01 -0.09 -2.01
CA ARG A 65 -11.77 0.69 -1.88
C ARG A 65 -10.53 -0.19 -2.00
N LEU A 66 -9.59 0.27 -2.81
CA LEU A 66 -8.25 -0.26 -2.92
C LEU A 66 -7.28 0.74 -2.28
N VAL A 67 -6.79 0.42 -1.09
CA VAL A 67 -5.77 1.17 -0.38
C VAL A 67 -4.39 0.67 -0.80
N LEU A 68 -3.63 1.52 -1.46
CA LEU A 68 -2.22 1.33 -1.78
C LEU A 68 -1.38 2.05 -0.72
N CYS A 69 -0.43 1.34 -0.12
CA CYS A 69 0.47 1.93 0.87
C CYS A 69 1.88 1.34 0.75
N SER A 70 2.83 1.90 1.51
CA SER A 70 4.20 1.39 1.58
C SER A 70 4.70 1.43 3.03
N GLY A 71 5.47 0.42 3.43
CA GLY A 71 6.08 0.38 4.77
C GLY A 71 5.10 0.06 5.89
N LYS A 72 5.37 0.61 7.09
CA LYS A 72 4.75 0.13 8.34
C LYS A 72 3.26 0.43 8.48
N ILE A 73 2.75 1.46 7.80
CA ILE A 73 1.34 1.88 7.89
C ILE A 73 0.38 0.75 7.52
N TYR A 74 0.82 -0.19 6.67
CA TYR A 74 0.07 -1.39 6.32
C TYR A 74 -0.46 -2.13 7.55
N TYR A 75 0.37 -2.32 8.57
CA TYR A 75 0.00 -3.16 9.71
C TYR A 75 -1.10 -2.52 10.55
N GLU A 76 -1.04 -1.20 10.75
CA GLU A 76 -2.07 -0.45 11.45
C GLU A 76 -3.39 -0.44 10.65
N LEU A 77 -3.31 -0.33 9.32
CA LEU A 77 -4.49 -0.42 8.44
C LEU A 77 -5.12 -1.82 8.46
N ASP A 78 -4.31 -2.88 8.41
CA ASP A 78 -4.81 -4.26 8.40
C ASP A 78 -5.39 -4.67 9.76
N GLU A 79 -4.79 -4.23 10.87
CA GLU A 79 -5.38 -4.40 12.21
C GLU A 79 -6.74 -3.71 12.32
N GLU A 80 -6.87 -2.48 11.81
CA GLU A 80 -8.14 -1.77 11.83
C GLU A 80 -9.18 -2.44 10.94
N ARG A 81 -8.79 -2.86 9.73
CA ARG A 81 -9.65 -3.61 8.80
C ARG A 81 -10.20 -4.87 9.44
N GLN A 82 -9.35 -5.65 10.11
CA GLN A 82 -9.76 -6.87 10.82
C GLN A 82 -10.70 -6.56 12.00
N ARG A 83 -10.44 -5.47 12.74
CA ARG A 83 -11.29 -5.04 13.87
C ARG A 83 -12.71 -4.71 13.42
N HIS A 84 -12.87 -4.03 12.28
CA HIS A 84 -14.18 -3.67 11.72
C HIS A 84 -14.79 -4.73 10.79
N LYS A 85 -14.06 -5.81 10.48
CA LYS A 85 -14.45 -6.81 9.48
C LYS A 85 -14.78 -6.17 8.13
N ALA A 86 -13.94 -5.21 7.71
CA ALA A 86 -14.13 -4.45 6.49
C ALA A 86 -13.62 -5.25 5.27
N ASP A 87 -14.38 -6.28 4.90
CA ASP A 87 -14.08 -7.17 3.75
C ASP A 87 -14.22 -6.46 2.39
N ASP A 88 -14.83 -5.27 2.37
CA ASP A 88 -15.01 -4.43 1.20
C ASP A 88 -13.83 -3.47 0.94
N ILE A 89 -12.77 -3.52 1.77
CA ILE A 89 -11.52 -2.79 1.59
C ILE A 89 -10.37 -3.77 1.31
N ALA A 90 -9.69 -3.58 0.18
CA ALA A 90 -8.44 -4.26 -0.13
C ALA A 90 -7.24 -3.35 0.18
N ILE A 91 -6.20 -3.88 0.84
CA ILE A 91 -4.97 -3.18 1.17
C ILE A 91 -3.79 -3.86 0.46
N CYS A 92 -3.15 -3.16 -0.47
CA CYS A 92 -1.97 -3.64 -1.20
C CYS A 92 -0.72 -2.84 -0.83
N ARG A 93 0.40 -3.53 -0.64
CA ARG A 93 1.69 -2.91 -0.33
C ARG A 93 2.55 -2.73 -1.56
N VAL A 94 3.01 -1.51 -1.82
CA VAL A 94 3.95 -1.19 -2.88
C VAL A 94 5.37 -1.18 -2.30
N GLU A 95 5.98 -2.35 -2.24
CA GLU A 95 7.32 -2.57 -1.66
C GLU A 95 8.45 -1.95 -2.50
N GLN A 96 8.25 -1.79 -3.81
CA GLN A 96 9.21 -1.15 -4.71
C GLN A 96 8.61 0.12 -5.34
N LEU A 97 9.03 1.29 -4.87
CA LEU A 97 8.57 2.58 -5.42
C LEU A 97 9.31 2.96 -6.72
N CYS A 98 10.56 2.53 -6.89
CA CYS A 98 11.37 2.80 -8.06
C CYS A 98 12.29 1.60 -8.41
N PRO A 99 12.24 1.07 -9.65
CA PRO A 99 11.28 1.37 -10.71
C PRO A 99 9.83 1.04 -10.31
N PHE A 100 8.88 1.88 -10.69
CA PHE A 100 7.47 1.72 -10.31
C PHE A 100 6.83 0.49 -10.98
N PRO A 101 6.10 -0.37 -10.24
CA PRO A 101 5.64 -1.67 -10.74
C PRO A 101 4.31 -1.56 -11.49
N PHE A 102 4.31 -0.86 -12.63
CA PHE A 102 3.11 -0.62 -13.45
C PHE A 102 2.33 -1.90 -13.76
N ASP A 103 3.02 -2.97 -14.11
CA ASP A 103 2.44 -4.27 -14.46
C ASP A 103 1.64 -4.90 -13.30
N LEU A 104 2.11 -4.74 -12.07
CA LEU A 104 1.45 -5.27 -10.87
C LEU A 104 0.32 -4.35 -10.42
N ILE A 105 0.53 -3.04 -10.45
CA ILE A 105 -0.50 -2.04 -10.14
C ILE A 105 -1.70 -2.20 -11.07
N GLN A 106 -1.47 -2.32 -12.39
CA GLN A 106 -2.54 -2.52 -13.35
C GLN A 106 -3.31 -3.82 -13.13
N ARG A 107 -2.66 -4.89 -12.66
CA ARG A 107 -3.34 -6.14 -12.30
C ARG A 107 -4.29 -5.94 -11.13
N GLU A 108 -3.85 -5.28 -10.07
CA GLU A 108 -4.73 -5.00 -8.92
C GLU A 108 -5.84 -4.00 -9.28
N LEU A 109 -5.57 -3.01 -10.13
CA LEU A 109 -6.62 -2.12 -10.67
C LEU A 109 -7.66 -2.93 -11.47
N LYS A 110 -7.25 -3.88 -12.32
CA LYS A 110 -8.21 -4.75 -13.03
C LYS A 110 -9.00 -5.66 -12.10
N ARG A 111 -8.35 -6.15 -11.04
CA ARG A 111 -8.96 -7.03 -10.03
C ARG A 111 -10.10 -6.33 -9.27
N TYR A 112 -9.93 -5.04 -8.97
CA TYR A 112 -10.91 -4.23 -8.24
C TYR A 112 -11.46 -3.11 -9.14
N PRO A 113 -12.34 -3.42 -10.12
CA PRO A 113 -12.74 -2.47 -11.15
C PRO A 113 -13.58 -1.29 -10.63
N ASN A 114 -14.36 -1.51 -9.56
CA ASN A 114 -15.28 -0.51 -8.99
C ASN A 114 -14.69 0.24 -7.80
N ALA A 115 -13.50 -0.15 -7.36
CA ALA A 115 -12.92 0.38 -6.14
C ALA A 115 -12.47 1.85 -6.30
N GLU A 116 -12.70 2.64 -5.27
CA GLU A 116 -12.00 3.90 -5.05
C GLU A 116 -10.50 3.63 -4.87
N ILE A 117 -9.64 4.40 -5.52
CA ILE A 117 -8.20 4.21 -5.46
C ILE A 117 -7.60 5.18 -4.47
N VAL A 118 -6.94 4.67 -3.43
CA VAL A 118 -6.37 5.47 -2.35
C VAL A 118 -4.88 5.22 -2.24
N TRP A 119 -4.08 6.28 -2.19
CA TRP A 119 -2.71 6.22 -1.69
C TRP A 119 -2.69 6.63 -0.22
N CYS A 120 -2.37 5.69 0.66
CA CYS A 120 -2.28 5.91 2.10
C CYS A 120 -0.81 5.95 2.55
N GLN A 121 -0.42 7.01 3.26
CA GLN A 121 0.92 7.16 3.82
C GLN A 121 0.89 7.88 5.16
N GLU A 122 1.90 7.67 6.00
CA GLU A 122 2.01 8.38 7.28
C GLU A 122 2.76 9.72 7.12
N GLU A 123 3.62 9.83 6.12
CA GLU A 123 4.37 11.04 5.84
C GLU A 123 3.44 12.20 5.42
N PRO A 124 3.80 13.46 5.72
CA PRO A 124 3.11 14.64 5.17
C PRO A 124 2.93 14.56 3.66
N MET A 125 1.85 15.15 3.13
CA MET A 125 1.49 15.06 1.69
C MET A 125 2.58 15.56 0.74
N ASN A 126 3.33 16.58 1.17
CA ASN A 126 4.49 17.13 0.44
C ASN A 126 5.78 16.32 0.65
N MET A 127 5.70 15.21 1.37
CA MET A 127 6.76 14.25 1.67
C MET A 127 6.31 12.83 1.32
N GLY A 128 7.11 11.84 1.71
CA GLY A 128 6.82 10.44 1.40
C GLY A 128 6.83 10.19 -0.11
N ALA A 129 5.98 9.27 -0.55
CA ALA A 129 5.97 8.82 -1.94
C ALA A 129 4.82 9.42 -2.77
N TYR A 130 3.86 10.11 -2.16
CA TYR A 130 2.64 10.55 -2.84
C TYR A 130 2.91 11.30 -4.14
N THR A 131 3.75 12.34 -4.12
CA THR A 131 4.08 13.16 -5.31
C THR A 131 4.81 12.38 -6.40
N HIS A 132 5.49 11.28 -6.05
CA HIS A 132 6.11 10.35 -6.99
C HIS A 132 5.12 9.31 -7.53
N VAL A 133 4.24 8.78 -6.68
CA VAL A 133 3.33 7.69 -7.03
C VAL A 133 2.09 8.18 -7.78
N ALA A 134 1.48 9.30 -7.37
CA ALA A 134 0.24 9.81 -7.95
C ALA A 134 0.28 9.94 -9.49
N PRO A 135 1.26 10.61 -10.14
CA PRO A 135 1.30 10.69 -11.61
C PRO A 135 1.54 9.33 -12.30
N ARG A 136 2.20 8.39 -11.61
CA ARG A 136 2.47 7.03 -12.14
C ARG A 136 1.24 6.14 -12.02
N LEU A 137 0.52 6.27 -10.92
CA LEU A 137 -0.76 5.61 -10.73
C LEU A 137 -1.79 6.12 -11.74
N TRP A 138 -1.80 7.43 -12.01
CA TRP A 138 -2.60 7.99 -13.10
C TRP A 138 -2.23 7.38 -14.46
N THR A 139 -0.94 7.28 -14.77
CA THR A 139 -0.49 6.63 -16.01
C THR A 139 -0.96 5.17 -16.09
N ALA A 140 -0.93 4.43 -14.97
CA ALA A 140 -1.42 3.06 -14.91
C ALA A 140 -2.94 2.97 -15.14
N MET A 141 -3.72 3.88 -14.55
CA MET A 141 -5.18 4.00 -14.71
C MET A 141 -5.59 4.38 -16.13
N ARG A 142 -4.91 5.37 -16.72
CA ARG A 142 -5.13 5.81 -18.10
C ARG A 142 -4.92 4.69 -19.11
N ASN A 143 -3.90 3.85 -18.92
CA ASN A 143 -3.66 2.68 -19.77
C ASN A 143 -4.76 1.60 -19.68
N LEU A 144 -5.67 1.73 -18.71
CA LEU A 144 -6.83 0.85 -18.52
C LEU A 144 -8.15 1.57 -18.85
N ASP A 145 -8.08 2.78 -19.42
CA ASP A 145 -9.23 3.65 -19.67
C ASP A 145 -10.11 3.84 -18.41
N ARG A 146 -9.48 3.90 -17.24
CA ARG A 146 -10.14 3.99 -15.94
C ARG A 146 -10.03 5.38 -15.34
N GLY A 147 -11.16 6.08 -15.29
CA GLY A 147 -11.32 7.31 -14.51
C GLY A 147 -10.39 8.44 -14.95
N SER A 148 -10.09 9.31 -13.99
CA SER A 148 -9.40 10.57 -14.12
C SER A 148 -8.31 10.71 -13.03
N PRO A 149 -7.36 11.65 -13.14
CA PRO A 149 -6.39 11.90 -12.07
C PRO A 149 -7.04 12.17 -10.70
N GLU A 150 -8.22 12.80 -10.70
CA GLU A 150 -8.99 13.18 -9.51
C GLU A 150 -9.57 11.97 -8.77
N ASP A 151 -9.62 10.80 -9.41
CA ASP A 151 -10.07 9.54 -8.80
C ASP A 151 -9.00 8.90 -7.91
N ILE A 152 -7.76 9.41 -7.93
CA ILE A 152 -6.69 9.00 -7.02
C ILE A 152 -6.79 9.83 -5.75
N LYS A 153 -7.20 9.18 -4.66
CA LYS A 153 -7.40 9.84 -3.36
C LYS A 153 -6.15 9.75 -2.50
N TYR A 154 -5.92 10.80 -1.73
CA TYR A 154 -4.84 10.87 -0.76
C TYR A 154 -5.39 10.66 0.65
N VAL A 155 -4.75 9.78 1.42
CA VAL A 155 -4.95 9.65 2.86
C VAL A 155 -3.59 9.70 3.54
N GLY A 156 -3.37 10.69 4.39
CA GLY A 156 -2.11 10.87 5.09
C GLY A 156 -2.07 12.19 5.83
N ARG A 157 -0.91 12.52 6.41
CA ARG A 157 -0.73 13.82 7.09
C ARG A 157 -0.86 14.97 6.11
N LEU A 158 -1.39 16.10 6.59
CA LEU A 158 -1.43 17.35 5.83
C LEU A 158 -0.01 17.83 5.48
N PRO A 159 0.15 18.69 4.45
CA PRO A 159 1.44 19.29 4.14
C PRO A 159 2.05 19.99 5.35
N SER A 160 3.36 19.78 5.56
CA SER A 160 4.09 20.39 6.67
C SER A 160 5.51 20.75 6.25
N ALA A 161 6.07 21.79 6.87
CA ALA A 161 7.49 22.12 6.73
C ALA A 161 8.39 21.15 7.51
N ALA A 162 7.88 20.62 8.63
CA ALA A 162 8.55 19.63 9.46
C ALA A 162 8.12 18.22 9.08
N THR A 163 9.01 17.24 9.29
CA THR A 163 8.75 15.82 8.98
C THR A 163 7.68 15.20 9.87
N ALA A 164 7.60 15.65 11.12
CA ALA A 164 6.59 15.23 12.09
C ALA A 164 6.39 16.32 13.15
N THR A 165 5.23 16.31 13.80
CA THR A 165 4.98 17.14 14.98
C THR A 165 5.88 16.71 16.16
N GLY A 166 6.34 17.68 16.95
CA GLY A 166 7.12 17.42 18.16
C GLY A 166 6.27 17.07 19.38
N LEU A 167 4.95 17.18 19.28
CA LEU A 167 4.01 16.91 20.37
C LEU A 167 3.37 15.53 20.18
N LEU A 168 3.63 14.62 21.13
CA LEU A 168 3.16 13.22 21.05
C LEU A 168 1.65 13.11 20.89
N GLN A 169 0.87 13.94 21.61
CA GLN A 169 -0.59 13.92 21.53
C GLN A 169 -1.10 14.26 20.12
N ILE A 170 -0.50 15.27 19.47
CA ILE A 170 -0.86 15.64 18.09
C ILE A 170 -0.46 14.49 17.15
N HIS A 171 0.72 13.91 17.34
CA HIS A 171 1.18 12.79 16.52
C HIS A 171 0.23 11.60 16.57
N GLN A 172 -0.27 11.26 17.76
CA GLN A 172 -1.23 10.17 17.97
C GLN A 172 -2.57 10.48 17.31
N ASN A 173 -3.07 11.71 17.43
CA ASN A 173 -4.31 12.13 16.78
C ASN A 173 -4.19 12.06 15.26
N GLU A 174 -3.12 12.63 14.69
CA GLU A 174 -2.85 12.54 13.24
C GLU A 174 -2.78 11.09 12.77
N GLN A 175 -2.14 10.21 13.55
CA GLN A 175 -2.04 8.80 13.21
C GLN A 175 -3.42 8.13 13.20
N ALA A 176 -4.25 8.38 14.22
CA ALA A 176 -5.61 7.86 14.28
C ALA A 176 -6.47 8.38 13.13
N ASP A 177 -6.34 9.66 12.76
CA ASP A 177 -7.07 10.28 11.66
C ASP A 177 -6.74 9.62 10.32
N ILE A 178 -5.48 9.28 10.06
CA ILE A 178 -5.05 8.55 8.85
C ILE A 178 -5.78 7.20 8.76
N ILE A 179 -5.77 6.44 9.85
CA ILE A 179 -6.40 5.11 9.89
C ILE A 179 -7.92 5.23 9.72
N ASN A 180 -8.56 6.15 10.44
CA ASN A 180 -10.01 6.39 10.35
C ASN A 180 -10.44 6.81 8.94
N HIS A 181 -9.72 7.75 8.31
CA HIS A 181 -10.02 8.18 6.94
C HIS A 181 -9.80 7.08 5.90
N ALA A 182 -8.80 6.22 6.08
CA ALA A 182 -8.58 5.09 5.18
C ALA A 182 -9.73 4.05 5.29
N MET A 183 -10.31 3.87 6.48
CA MET A 183 -11.30 2.84 6.76
C MET A 183 -12.76 3.30 6.69
N GLN A 184 -13.05 4.61 6.66
CA GLN A 184 -14.41 5.15 6.65
C GLN A 184 -15.30 4.55 5.54
N SER A 185 -16.61 4.45 5.78
CA SER A 185 -17.58 3.91 4.81
C SER A 185 -17.74 4.81 3.59
N GLU A 186 -17.79 6.12 3.81
CA GLU A 186 -18.04 7.12 2.77
C GLU A 186 -16.89 7.25 1.77
N PRO A 187 -17.16 7.67 0.53
CA PRO A 187 -16.12 8.02 -0.44
C PRO A 187 -15.20 9.14 0.09
N ILE A 188 -13.89 9.01 -0.16
CA ILE A 188 -12.90 10.01 0.21
C ILE A 188 -13.00 11.18 -0.77
N LYS A 189 -13.39 12.34 -0.24
CA LYS A 189 -13.50 13.59 -1.01
C LYS A 189 -12.17 14.33 -1.16
N TYR A 190 -11.20 14.04 -0.28
CA TYR A 190 -9.87 14.66 -0.24
C TYR A 190 -9.06 14.45 -1.54
N PRO A 191 -8.22 15.42 -1.98
CA PRO A 191 -7.31 16.18 -1.11
C PRO A 191 -7.83 17.54 -0.61
N TYR A 192 -9.09 17.88 -0.90
CA TYR A 192 -9.79 19.08 -0.41
C TYR A 192 -11.13 18.73 0.26
#